data_AF-A0A011PI16-F1
#
_entry.id   AF-A0A011PI16-F1
#
_cell.length_a   1.000
_cell.length_b   1.000
_cell.length_c   1.000
_cell.angle_alpha   90.00
_cell.angle_beta   90.00
_cell.angle_gamma   90.00
#
_symmetry.space_group_name_H-M   'P 1'
#
loop_
_entity.id
_entity.type
_entity.pdbx_description
1 polymer ?
#
loop_
_entity_poly.entity_id
_entity_poly.type
_entity_poly.pdbx_seq_one_letter_code
_entity_poly.pdbx_strand_id
1 'polypeptide(L)'
;MGRWSSGTAVGVAEGRTLMEPKRWPATIDEAVRVVIASLSDEVKAAIAAMAESELIGLHFGLGAWIRNNLGLWKGNRALLESTGEADADDASMVIVAAVWRRLREMVPKVH
;
A
#
# COMPACT_ATOMS: atom_id res chain seq x y z
N MET A 1 70.45 -10.59 2.30
CA MET A 1 69.77 -10.65 3.62
C MET A 1 68.58 -9.70 3.62
N GLY A 2 67.36 -10.24 3.79
CA GLY A 2 66.13 -9.53 4.17
C GLY A 2 65.35 -8.88 3.03
N ARG A 3 64.03 -8.95 2.94
CA ARG A 3 62.98 -9.67 3.68
C ARG A 3 61.72 -9.58 2.79
N TRP A 4 60.94 -10.66 2.66
CA TRP A 4 59.60 -10.62 2.06
C TRP A 4 58.67 -9.69 2.86
N SER A 5 57.73 -9.04 2.17
CA SER A 5 56.45 -8.67 2.77
C SER A 5 55.32 -8.73 1.74
N SER A 6 54.35 -9.55 2.13
CA SER A 6 53.05 -9.81 1.51
C SER A 6 52.11 -8.60 1.68
N GLY A 7 51.11 -8.48 0.80
CA GLY A 7 50.05 -7.50 0.98
C GLY A 7 49.00 -7.55 -0.12
N THR A 8 48.06 -8.50 0.02
CA THR A 8 46.84 -8.65 -0.79
C THR A 8 45.91 -7.43 -0.65
N ALA A 9 45.29 -7.02 -1.76
CA ALA A 9 43.93 -6.45 -1.73
C ALA A 9 43.27 -6.59 -3.11
N VAL A 10 42.71 -7.76 -3.39
CA VAL A 10 41.62 -7.91 -4.37
C VAL A 10 40.37 -7.33 -3.70
N GLY A 11 40.05 -6.07 -4.02
CA GLY A 11 38.78 -5.46 -3.64
C GLY A 11 37.69 -5.99 -4.56
N VAL A 12 36.93 -6.97 -4.08
CA VAL A 12 35.70 -7.41 -4.72
C VAL A 12 34.68 -6.28 -4.58
N ALA A 13 34.17 -5.79 -5.71
CA ALA A 13 33.09 -4.83 -5.72
C ALA A 13 31.83 -5.48 -5.13
N GLU A 14 31.49 -5.15 -3.89
CA GLU A 14 30.17 -5.43 -3.35
C GLU A 14 29.17 -4.50 -4.03
N GLY A 15 28.46 -5.04 -5.03
CA GLY A 15 27.21 -4.47 -5.51
C GLY A 15 26.17 -4.54 -4.39
N ARG A 16 26.21 -3.59 -3.46
CA ARG A 16 25.05 -3.28 -2.62
C ARG A 16 24.01 -2.66 -3.53
N THR A 17 23.01 -3.46 -3.94
CA THR A 17 21.73 -2.91 -4.35
C THR A 17 21.20 -2.15 -3.14
N LEU A 18 21.39 -0.83 -3.12
CA LEU A 18 20.65 0.07 -2.27
C LEU A 18 19.20 -0.08 -2.72
N MET A 19 18.47 -0.95 -2.04
CA MET A 19 17.02 -1.08 -2.22
C MET A 19 16.43 0.30 -1.96
N GLU A 20 15.93 0.92 -3.03
CA GLU A 20 15.20 2.19 -2.97
C GLU A 20 14.18 2.11 -1.82
N PRO A 21 14.13 3.12 -0.94
CA PRO A 21 13.22 3.09 0.20
C PRO A 21 11.79 2.87 -0.30
N LYS A 22 11.11 1.85 0.25
CA LYS A 22 9.74 1.51 -0.13
C LYS A 22 8.86 2.74 0.10
N ARG A 23 8.43 3.38 -0.99
CA ARG A 23 7.57 4.57 -0.95
C ARG A 23 6.13 4.13 -0.78
N TRP A 24 5.63 4.22 0.45
CA TRP A 24 4.22 4.03 0.73
C TRP A 24 3.39 5.29 0.42
N PRO A 25 2.09 5.15 0.10
CA PRO A 25 1.19 6.30 0.07
C PRO A 25 1.11 6.90 1.48
N ALA A 26 1.13 8.23 1.58
CA ALA A 26 1.08 8.97 2.83
C ALA A 26 -0.32 9.52 3.13
N THR A 27 -1.20 9.56 2.13
CA THR A 27 -2.56 10.10 2.23
C THR A 27 -3.61 9.08 1.81
N ILE A 28 -4.85 9.26 2.28
CA ILE A 28 -6.00 8.47 1.83
C ILE A 28 -6.12 8.52 0.30
N ASP A 29 -6.00 9.70 -0.32
CA ASP A 29 -6.13 9.86 -1.77
C ASP A 29 -5.08 9.09 -2.57
N GLU A 30 -3.83 9.06 -2.10
CA GLU A 30 -2.78 8.23 -2.69
C GLU A 30 -3.06 6.75 -2.51
N ALA A 31 -3.50 6.33 -1.31
CA ALA A 31 -3.86 4.95 -1.04
C ALA A 31 -5.03 4.48 -1.93
N VAL A 32 -6.06 5.31 -2.10
CA VAL A 32 -7.18 5.04 -3.01
C VAL A 32 -6.69 4.83 -4.44
N ARG A 33 -5.79 5.68 -4.95
CA ARG A 33 -5.22 5.50 -6.30
C ARG A 33 -4.45 4.19 -6.43
N VAL A 34 -3.62 3.86 -5.44
CA VAL A 34 -2.86 2.59 -5.44
C VAL A 34 -3.81 1.39 -5.43
N VAL A 35 -4.83 1.41 -4.57
CA VAL A 35 -5.81 0.32 -4.49
C VAL A 35 -6.57 0.19 -5.81
N ILE A 36 -7.17 1.26 -6.34
CA ILE A 36 -7.90 1.21 -7.61
C ILE A 36 -7.01 0.69 -8.76
N ALA A 37 -5.75 1.14 -8.83
CA ALA A 37 -4.82 0.66 -9.85
C ALA A 37 -4.48 -0.84 -9.74
N SER A 38 -4.63 -1.43 -8.55
CA SER A 38 -4.38 -2.86 -8.30
C SER A 38 -5.57 -3.77 -8.59
N LEU A 39 -6.77 -3.22 -8.79
CA LEU A 39 -8.01 -3.98 -9.01
C LEU A 39 -8.30 -4.18 -10.49
N SER A 40 -8.87 -5.33 -10.86
CA SER A 40 -9.50 -5.51 -12.17
C SER A 40 -10.77 -4.69 -12.30
N ASP A 41 -11.20 -4.41 -13.52
CA ASP A 41 -12.43 -3.64 -13.76
C ASP A 41 -13.69 -4.37 -13.26
N GLU A 42 -13.70 -5.70 -13.31
CA GLU A 42 -14.77 -6.52 -12.70
C GLU A 42 -14.86 -6.32 -11.19
N VAL A 43 -13.73 -6.37 -10.48
CA VAL A 43 -13.71 -6.18 -9.02
C VAL A 43 -14.08 -4.73 -8.66
N LYS A 44 -13.63 -3.75 -9.44
CA LYS A 44 -14.04 -2.34 -9.27
C LYS A 44 -15.56 -2.18 -9.40
N ALA A 45 -16.15 -2.79 -10.44
CA ALA A 45 -17.60 -2.74 -10.67
C ALA A 45 -18.36 -3.43 -9.53
N ALA A 46 -17.89 -4.60 -9.08
CA ALA A 46 -18.47 -5.32 -7.96
C ALA A 46 -18.47 -4.48 -6.67
N ILE A 47 -17.33 -3.87 -6.32
CA ILE A 47 -17.22 -3.00 -5.14
C ILE A 47 -18.15 -1.79 -5.29
N ALA A 48 -18.15 -1.11 -6.44
CA ALA A 48 -18.99 0.08 -6.66
C ALA A 48 -20.50 -0.21 -6.48
N ALA A 49 -20.93 -1.44 -6.79
CA ALA A 49 -22.30 -1.90 -6.66
C ALA A 49 -22.72 -2.26 -5.22
N MET A 50 -21.76 -2.47 -4.30
CA MET A 50 -22.06 -2.81 -2.90
C MET A 50 -22.78 -1.66 -2.18
N ALA A 51 -23.67 -2.01 -1.26
CA ALA A 51 -24.16 -1.08 -0.25
C ALA A 51 -23.06 -0.79 0.79
N GLU A 52 -23.08 0.39 1.41
CA GLU A 52 -22.06 0.77 2.40
C GLU A 52 -22.02 -0.20 3.59
N SER A 53 -23.17 -0.75 4.00
CA SER A 53 -23.28 -1.76 5.06
C SER A 53 -22.59 -3.09 4.73
N GLU A 54 -22.35 -3.38 3.45
CA GLU A 54 -21.71 -4.62 2.99
C GLU A 54 -20.18 -4.48 2.96
N LEU A 55 -19.63 -3.27 3.07
CA LEU A 55 -18.18 -3.04 2.97
C LEU A 55 -17.40 -3.77 4.06
N ILE A 56 -18.00 -4.07 5.20
CA ILE A 56 -17.39 -4.90 6.25
C ILE A 56 -16.98 -6.28 5.74
N GLY A 57 -17.69 -6.82 4.73
CA GLY A 57 -17.33 -8.08 4.07
C GLY A 57 -15.98 -8.04 3.37
N LEU A 58 -15.45 -6.85 3.05
CA LEU A 58 -14.14 -6.67 2.43
C LEU A 58 -12.98 -6.68 3.45
N HIS A 59 -13.26 -6.73 4.76
CA HIS A 59 -12.26 -6.59 5.83
C HIS A 59 -11.11 -7.61 5.73
N PHE A 60 -11.43 -8.89 5.50
CA PHE A 60 -10.43 -9.97 5.39
C PHE A 60 -9.83 -10.13 3.99
N GLY A 61 -10.45 -9.53 2.97
CA GLY A 61 -9.95 -9.52 1.60
C GLY A 61 -9.16 -8.25 1.32
N LEU A 62 -9.86 -7.23 0.82
CA LEU A 62 -9.26 -5.95 0.45
C LEU A 62 -8.63 -5.22 1.64
N GLY A 63 -9.28 -5.24 2.81
CA GLY A 63 -8.74 -4.65 4.03
C GLY A 63 -7.39 -5.28 4.42
N ALA A 64 -7.33 -6.62 4.47
CA ALA A 64 -6.10 -7.34 4.73
C ALA A 64 -5.01 -7.03 3.70
N TRP A 65 -5.37 -6.91 2.42
CA TRP A 65 -4.42 -6.51 1.38
C TRP A 65 -3.87 -5.10 1.64
N ILE A 66 -4.71 -4.13 1.99
CA ILE A 66 -4.31 -2.75 2.30
C ILE A 66 -3.29 -2.72 3.45
N ARG A 67 -3.58 -3.42 4.55
CA ARG A 67 -2.70 -3.47 5.73
C ARG A 67 -1.32 -4.01 5.41
N ASN A 68 -1.27 -5.07 4.60
CA ASN A 68 -0.04 -5.76 4.22
C ASN A 68 0.81 -4.98 3.22
N ASN A 69 0.17 -4.29 2.27
CA ASN A 69 0.86 -3.70 1.12
C ASN A 69 1.17 -2.23 1.28
N LEU A 70 0.29 -1.47 1.96
CA LEU A 70 0.46 -0.03 2.17
C LEU A 70 1.19 0.31 3.48
N GLY A 71 1.66 -0.70 4.20
CA GLY A 71 2.60 -0.51 5.31
C GLY A 71 1.95 -0.12 6.64
N LEU A 72 0.65 -0.28 6.81
CA LEU A 72 -0.05 0.06 8.06
C LEU A 72 0.52 -0.71 9.27
N TRP A 73 0.93 -1.97 9.09
CA TRP A 73 1.64 -2.75 10.13
C TRP A 73 3.16 -2.58 10.12
N LYS A 74 3.72 -1.85 9.15
CA LYS A 74 5.17 -1.76 8.91
C LYS A 74 5.74 -0.37 9.21
N GLY A 75 4.95 0.50 9.82
CA GLY A 75 5.38 1.84 10.24
C GLY A 75 5.02 2.97 9.28
N ASN A 76 4.06 2.77 8.36
CA ASN A 76 3.49 3.87 7.59
C ASN A 76 2.59 4.76 8.46
N ARG A 77 3.23 5.53 9.36
CA ARG A 77 2.54 6.41 10.28
C ARG A 77 1.78 7.53 9.56
N ALA A 78 2.33 8.05 8.46
CA ALA A 78 1.69 9.12 7.70
C ALA A 78 0.30 8.71 7.19
N LEU A 79 0.19 7.52 6.58
CA LEU A 79 -1.11 7.01 6.14
C LEU A 79 -2.04 6.71 7.31
N LEU A 80 -1.52 6.08 8.38
CA LEU A 80 -2.31 5.78 9.57
C LEU A 80 -2.92 7.06 10.16
N GLU A 81 -2.09 8.08 10.38
CA GLU A 81 -2.49 9.40 10.86
C GLU A 81 -3.47 10.09 9.88
N SER A 82 -3.28 9.93 8.56
CA SER A 82 -4.21 10.45 7.55
C SER A 82 -5.60 9.80 7.63
N THR A 83 -5.75 8.59 8.16
CA THR A 83 -7.06 7.96 8.37
C THR A 83 -7.75 8.46 9.64
N GLY A 84 -7.00 9.01 10.59
CA GLY A 84 -7.50 9.37 11.92
C GLY A 84 -7.65 8.20 12.89
N GLU A 85 -7.31 6.98 12.47
CA GLU A 85 -7.47 5.76 13.27
C GLU A 85 -6.21 5.37 14.04
N ALA A 86 -6.40 4.65 15.14
CA ALA A 86 -5.31 4.22 16.02
C ALA A 86 -4.62 2.93 15.56
N ASP A 87 -5.35 2.06 14.86
CA ASP A 87 -4.86 0.77 14.40
C ASP A 87 -5.10 0.54 12.91
N ALA A 88 -4.38 -0.46 12.39
CA ALA A 88 -4.37 -0.77 10.98
C ALA A 88 -5.68 -1.40 10.48
N ASP A 89 -6.44 -2.09 11.34
CA ASP A 89 -7.69 -2.74 10.98
C ASP A 89 -8.76 -1.68 10.68
N ASP A 90 -8.94 -0.72 11.59
CA ASP A 90 -9.87 0.39 11.39
C ASP A 90 -9.40 1.34 10.28
N ALA A 91 -8.11 1.68 10.24
CA ALA A 91 -7.53 2.50 9.17
C ALA A 91 -7.77 1.90 7.77
N SER A 92 -7.67 0.56 7.66
CA SER A 92 -7.93 -0.10 6.39
C SER A 92 -9.40 -0.02 5.96
N MET A 93 -10.33 -0.01 6.91
CA MET A 93 -11.76 0.16 6.62
C MET A 93 -12.09 1.58 6.16
N VAL A 94 -11.43 2.60 6.71
CA VAL A 94 -11.52 3.99 6.21
C VAL A 94 -11.08 4.06 4.74
N ILE A 95 -9.96 3.41 4.39
CA ILE A 95 -9.46 3.37 3.00
C ILE A 95 -10.43 2.58 2.09
N VAL A 96 -10.97 1.45 2.55
CA VAL A 96 -11.99 0.69 1.79
C VAL A 96 -13.21 1.56 1.47
N ALA A 97 -13.73 2.30 2.45
CA ALA A 97 -14.86 3.21 2.25
C ALA A 97 -14.51 4.33 1.26
N ALA A 98 -13.30 4.88 1.33
CA ALA A 98 -12.83 5.90 0.39
C ALA A 98 -12.69 5.36 -1.06
N VAL A 99 -12.19 4.13 -1.22
CA VAL A 99 -12.13 3.44 -2.52
C VAL A 99 -13.53 3.26 -3.08
N TRP A 100 -14.47 2.76 -2.27
CA TRP A 100 -15.86 2.56 -2.67
C TRP A 100 -16.51 3.86 -3.16
N ARG A 101 -16.35 4.97 -2.42
CA ARG A 101 -16.86 6.30 -2.82
C ARG A 101 -16.27 6.74 -4.17
N ARG A 102 -14.95 6.66 -4.33
CA ARG A 102 -14.26 7.06 -5.56
C ARG A 102 -14.70 6.22 -6.76
N LEU A 103 -14.88 4.91 -6.60
CA LEU A 103 -15.36 4.05 -7.69
C LEU A 103 -16.77 4.46 -8.15
N ARG A 104 -17.66 4.83 -7.24
CA ARG A 104 -19.02 5.29 -7.58
C ARG A 104 -19.05 6.66 -8.27
N GLU A 105 -18.08 7.53 -7.97
CA GLU A 105 -17.89 8.81 -8.68
C GLU A 105 -17.41 8.59 -10.13
N MET A 106 -16.65 7.51 -10.37
CA MET A 106 -16.14 7.15 -11.69
C MET A 106 -17.18 6.45 -12.57
N VAL A 107 -18.25 5.89 -12.00
CA VAL A 107 -19.35 5.31 -12.78
C VAL A 107 -20.17 6.44 -13.42
N PRO A 108 -20.29 6.49 -14.75
CA PRO A 108 -21.09 7.52 -15.43
C PRO A 108 -22.53 7.50 -14.94
N LYS A 109 -23.03 8.64 -14.44
CA LYS A 109 -24.46 8.80 -14.13
C LYS A 109 -25.23 9.01 -15.43
N VAL A 110 -25.88 7.96 -15.93
CA VAL A 110 -26.89 8.08 -16.98
C VAL A 110 -28.03 8.95 -16.44
N HIS A 111 -28.17 10.16 -16.98
CA HIS A 111 -29.32 11.05 -16.79
C HIS A 111 -30.26 10.91 -17.98
#